data_AF-A0A0A0L4R4-F1
#
_entry.id   AF-A0A0A0L4R4-F1
#
_cell.length_a   1.000
_cell.length_b   1.000
_cell.length_c   1.000
_cell.angle_alpha   90.00
_cell.angle_beta   90.00
_cell.angle_gamma   90.00
#
_symmetry.space_group_name_H-M   'P 1'
#
loop_
_entity.id
_entity.type
_entity.pdbx_description
1 polymer ?
#
loop_
_entity_poly.entity_id
_entity_poly.type
_entity_poly.pdbx_seq_one_letter_code
_entity_poly.pdbx_strand_id
1 'polypeptide(L)'
;MHPILGFTKVNRATPFDYGAGHVNPNNAIGPGLVYDTIINDYLNFLCAWGYNHTQLKKFSNKPFVCAKSFTITDLNYPSTSIPKLTINSGVTINRRVKNVGSPGTYVAHVNG
;
A
#
# COMPACT_ATOMS: atom_id res chain seq x y z
N MET A 1 -3.83 -19.45 -15.83
CA MET A 1 -2.66 -18.56 -15.74
C MET A 1 -1.58 -19.31 -14.98
N HIS A 2 -0.36 -19.43 -15.50
CA HIS A 2 0.73 -20.12 -14.80
C HIS A 2 1.32 -19.20 -13.71
N PRO A 3 1.66 -19.72 -12.52
CA PRO A 3 2.27 -18.90 -11.48
C PRO A 3 3.63 -18.38 -11.94
N ILE A 4 3.91 -17.11 -11.63
CA ILE A 4 5.24 -16.53 -11.83
C ILE A 4 6.23 -17.29 -10.95
N LEU A 5 7.34 -17.73 -11.54
CA LEU A 5 8.40 -18.43 -10.82
C LEU A 5 9.45 -17.44 -10.32
N GLY A 6 10.05 -17.76 -9.17
CA GLY A 6 11.17 -17.00 -8.63
C GLY A 6 12.38 -17.05 -9.54
N PHE A 7 13.39 -16.23 -9.27
CA PHE A 7 14.60 -16.13 -10.10
C PHE A 7 15.29 -17.48 -10.35
N THR A 8 15.36 -18.33 -9.32
CA THR A 8 15.95 -19.68 -9.43
C THR A 8 15.09 -20.68 -10.20
N LYS A 9 13.83 -20.32 -10.52
CA LYS A 9 12.80 -21.18 -11.13
C LYS A 9 12.44 -22.44 -10.33
N VAL A 10 12.94 -22.56 -9.10
CA VAL A 10 12.66 -23.70 -8.20
C VAL A 10 11.35 -23.49 -7.45
N ASN A 11 11.05 -22.24 -7.05
CA ASN A 11 9.89 -21.90 -6.23
C ASN A 11 8.95 -20.95 -6.96
N ARG A 12 7.69 -20.92 -6.54
CA ARG A 12 6.75 -19.85 -6.91
C ARG A 12 7.28 -18.53 -6.38
N ALA A 13 7.21 -17.49 -7.22
CA ALA A 13 7.53 -16.16 -6.77
C ALA A 13 6.43 -15.63 -5.85
N THR A 14 6.86 -14.80 -4.90
CA THR A 14 6.06 -14.17 -3.87
C THR A 14 5.81 -12.69 -4.23
N PRO A 15 4.89 -12.01 -3.52
CA PRO A 15 4.78 -10.55 -3.64
C PRO A 15 6.08 -9.79 -3.33
N PHE A 16 7.04 -10.38 -2.62
CA PHE A 16 8.36 -9.77 -2.42
C PHE A 16 9.27 -9.86 -3.65
N ASP A 17 8.97 -10.73 -4.60
CA ASP A 17 9.73 -10.86 -5.85
C ASP A 17 9.19 -9.93 -6.95
N TYR A 18 7.85 -9.78 -7.07
CA TYR A 18 7.23 -9.05 -8.19
C TYR A 18 6.06 -8.12 -7.80
N GLY A 19 5.80 -7.91 -6.50
CA GLY A 19 4.68 -7.07 -6.05
C GLY A 19 3.33 -7.63 -6.47
N ALA A 20 2.52 -6.81 -7.14
CA ALA A 20 1.17 -7.17 -7.57
C ALA A 20 1.14 -8.08 -8.82
N GLY A 21 2.23 -8.15 -9.59
CA GLY A 21 2.30 -8.97 -10.80
C GLY A 21 2.97 -8.29 -11.98
N HIS A 22 2.90 -8.95 -13.14
CA HIS A 22 3.30 -8.38 -14.41
C HIS A 22 2.34 -7.25 -14.79
N VAL A 23 2.88 -6.12 -15.26
CA VAL A 23 2.08 -4.96 -15.71
C VAL A 23 1.09 -5.34 -16.81
N ASN A 24 -0.16 -4.88 -16.69
CA ASN A 24 -1.15 -4.94 -17.77
C ASN A 24 -1.56 -3.52 -18.15
N PRO A 25 -0.94 -2.92 -19.19
CA PRO A 25 -1.18 -1.54 -19.55
C PRO A 25 -2.64 -1.26 -19.95
N ASN A 26 -3.26 -2.17 -20.70
CA ASN A 26 -4.62 -1.98 -21.20
C ASN A 26 -5.63 -1.91 -20.05
N ASN A 27 -5.47 -2.77 -19.04
CA ASN A 27 -6.35 -2.75 -17.86
C ASN A 27 -6.03 -1.57 -16.93
N ALA A 28 -4.78 -1.08 -16.91
CA ALA A 28 -4.38 0.04 -16.06
C ALA A 28 -4.98 1.39 -16.49
N ILE A 29 -5.42 1.53 -17.75
CA ILE A 29 -6.09 2.74 -18.26
C ILE A 29 -7.43 2.97 -17.53
N GLY A 30 -8.17 1.90 -17.21
CA GLY A 30 -9.48 1.96 -16.59
C GLY A 30 -9.59 1.01 -15.40
N PRO A 31 -8.92 1.31 -14.27
CA PRO A 31 -8.81 0.37 -13.14
C PRO A 31 -10.11 0.24 -12.33
N GLY A 32 -11.10 1.11 -12.56
CA GLY A 32 -12.35 1.18 -11.79
C GLY A 32 -12.16 1.82 -10.42
N LEU A 33 -11.31 1.23 -9.57
CA LEU A 33 -10.97 1.75 -8.24
C LEU A 33 -9.47 2.08 -8.15
N VAL A 34 -9.13 3.13 -7.39
CA VAL A 34 -7.74 3.49 -7.07
C VAL A 34 -7.58 3.74 -5.57
N TYR A 35 -6.38 3.48 -5.06
CA TYR A 35 -5.97 3.89 -3.73
C TYR A 35 -5.26 5.24 -3.86
N ASP A 36 -5.97 6.32 -3.55
CA ASP A 36 -5.41 7.66 -3.62
C ASP A 36 -4.63 8.02 -2.34
N THR A 37 -3.55 8.76 -2.53
CA THR A 37 -2.70 9.28 -1.45
C THR A 37 -2.29 10.71 -1.78
N ILE A 38 -2.00 11.48 -0.73
CA ILE A 38 -1.41 12.83 -0.87
C ILE A 38 -0.05 12.89 -0.20
N ILE A 39 0.73 13.93 -0.51
CA ILE A 39 2.07 14.14 0.07
C ILE A 39 2.04 14.09 1.61
N ASN A 40 1.00 14.64 2.23
CA ASN A 40 0.86 14.61 3.69
C ASN A 40 0.73 13.18 4.25
N ASP A 41 0.14 12.24 3.52
CA ASP A 41 0.05 10.84 3.95
C ASP A 41 1.45 10.21 4.00
N TYR A 42 2.30 10.51 3.02
CA TYR A 42 3.71 10.07 3.02
C TYR A 42 4.52 10.71 4.14
N LEU A 43 4.34 12.01 4.38
CA LEU A 43 5.04 12.70 5.47
C LEU A 43 4.61 12.15 6.84
N ASN A 44 3.32 11.87 7.03
CA ASN A 44 2.81 11.22 8.24
C ASN A 44 3.30 9.76 8.37
N PHE A 45 3.40 9.03 7.26
CA PHE A 45 4.01 7.69 7.26
C PHE A 45 5.46 7.74 7.73
N LEU A 46 6.25 8.71 7.24
CA LEU A 46 7.63 8.92 7.70
C LEU A 46 7.68 9.32 9.18
N CYS A 47 6.76 10.17 9.65
CA CYS A 47 6.62 10.46 11.09
C CYS A 47 6.38 9.18 11.91
N ALA A 48 5.45 8.33 11.48
CA ALA A 48 5.14 7.06 12.14
C ALA A 48 6.32 6.08 12.12
N TRP A 49 7.20 6.19 11.12
CA TRP A 49 8.47 5.46 11.05
C TRP A 49 9.56 6.00 11.98
N GLY A 50 9.35 7.18 12.60
CA GLY A 50 10.27 7.82 13.55
C GLY A 50 11.06 8.99 12.99
N TYR A 51 10.70 9.53 11.82
CA TYR A 51 11.37 10.70 11.27
C TYR A 51 10.98 11.96 12.05
N ASN A 52 11.98 12.75 12.43
CA ASN A 52 11.77 14.05 13.08
C ASN A 52 11.65 15.19 12.06
N HIS A 53 11.24 16.37 12.54
CA HIS A 53 11.07 17.56 11.71
C HIS A 53 12.31 17.94 10.87
N THR A 54 13.52 17.76 11.40
CA THR A 54 14.76 18.08 10.67
C THR A 54 14.98 17.13 9.50
N GLN A 55 14.64 15.85 9.67
CA GLN A 55 14.70 14.88 8.58
C GLN A 55 13.60 15.12 7.55
N LEU A 56 12.37 15.44 7.98
CA LEU A 56 11.24 15.71 7.09
C LEU A 56 11.45 16.93 6.18
N LYS A 57 12.19 17.95 6.64
CA LYS A 57 12.60 19.10 5.82
C LYS A 57 13.39 18.71 4.57
N LYS A 58 14.00 17.52 4.52
CA LYS A 58 14.69 17.02 3.32
C LYS A 58 13.71 16.52 2.24
N PHE A 59 12.48 16.19 2.62
CA PHE A 59 11.45 15.66 1.72
C PHE A 59 10.38 16.69 1.36
N SER A 60 10.28 17.77 2.13
CA SER A 60 9.29 18.83 1.92
C SER A 60 9.95 20.20 2.02
N ASN A 61 9.68 21.05 1.02
CA ASN A 61 10.12 22.44 1.00
C ASN A 61 9.42 23.31 2.07
N LYS A 62 8.40 22.77 2.75
CA LYS A 62 7.66 23.45 3.81
C LYS A 62 7.81 22.68 5.13
N PRO A 63 7.86 23.39 6.28
CA PRO A 63 7.71 22.74 7.58
C PRO A 63 6.45 21.89 7.61
N PHE A 64 6.57 20.67 8.13
CA PHE A 64 5.46 19.75 8.29
C PHE A 64 5.32 19.39 9.76
N VAL A 65 4.09 19.30 10.25
CA VAL A 65 3.79 18.86 11.62
C VAL A 65 3.11 17.51 11.53
N CYS A 66 3.70 16.51 12.17
CA CYS A 66 3.17 15.15 12.21
C CYS A 66 1.77 15.14 12.81
N ALA A 67 0.86 14.39 12.19
CA ALA A 67 -0.44 14.12 12.77
C ALA A 67 -0.28 13.42 14.13
N LYS A 68 -1.15 13.77 15.09
CA LYS A 68 -1.14 13.15 16.43
C LYS A 68 -1.44 11.65 16.38
N SER A 69 -2.23 11.22 15.40
CA SER A 69 -2.59 9.82 15.17
C SER A 69 -2.36 9.49 13.70
N PHE A 70 -1.30 8.74 13.45
CA PHE A 70 -1.01 8.09 12.18
C PHE A 70 -0.03 6.95 12.44
N THR A 71 -0.34 5.75 11.97
CA THR A 71 0.48 4.55 12.09
C THR A 71 1.10 4.20 10.74
N ILE A 72 2.15 3.38 10.74
CA ILE A 72 2.79 2.87 9.51
C ILE A 72 1.76 2.18 8.61
N THR A 73 0.74 1.56 9.21
CA THR A 73 -0.35 0.88 8.51
C THR A 73 -1.41 1.82 7.92
N ASP A 74 -1.43 3.12 8.22
CA ASP A 74 -2.47 4.05 7.73
C ASP A 74 -2.19 4.62 6.34
N LEU A 75 -0.99 4.42 5.79
CA LEU A 75 -0.71 4.78 4.40
C LEU A 75 -1.65 4.01 3.48
N ASN A 76 -2.40 4.74 2.64
CA ASN A 76 -3.39 4.18 1.74
C ASN A 76 -2.74 3.52 0.51
N TYR A 77 -2.00 2.44 0.74
CA TYR A 77 -1.17 1.78 -0.26
C TYR A 77 -1.89 0.54 -0.85
N PRO A 78 -1.75 0.26 -2.17
CA PRO A 78 -2.45 -0.84 -2.87
C PRO A 78 -1.83 -2.23 -2.59
N SER A 79 -1.20 -2.41 -1.44
CA SER A 79 -0.72 -3.70 -0.94
C SER A 79 -0.67 -3.68 0.59
N THR A 80 -0.62 -4.88 1.17
CA THR A 80 -0.55 -5.08 2.61
C THR A 80 0.63 -5.98 2.94
N SER A 81 1.48 -5.55 3.87
CA SER A 81 2.59 -6.35 4.38
C SER A 81 2.69 -6.17 5.90
N ILE A 82 2.50 -7.26 6.65
CA ILE A 82 2.62 -7.27 8.10
C ILE A 82 3.84 -8.14 8.48
N PRO A 83 4.95 -7.55 8.93
CA PRO A 83 6.21 -8.28 9.11
C PRO A 83 6.18 -9.30 10.25
N LYS A 84 5.31 -9.10 11.25
CA LYS A 84 5.15 -10.00 12.40
C LYS A 84 3.68 -10.14 12.76
N LEU A 85 2.97 -11.00 12.04
CA LEU A 85 1.62 -11.41 12.40
C LEU A 85 1.69 -12.63 13.31
N THR A 86 1.12 -12.56 14.51
CA THR A 86 1.07 -13.70 15.45
C THR A 86 -0.34 -14.28 15.49
N ILE A 87 -0.44 -15.59 15.74
CA ILE A 87 -1.69 -16.36 15.68
C ILE A 87 -2.82 -15.79 16.57
N ASN A 88 -2.49 -14.96 17.56
CA ASN A 88 -3.44 -14.35 18.50
C ASN A 88 -3.42 -12.82 18.55
N SER A 89 -2.76 -12.14 17.59
CA SER A 89 -2.71 -10.68 17.51
C SER A 89 -3.08 -10.23 16.11
N GLY A 90 -4.39 -10.10 15.88
CA GLY A 90 -4.92 -9.56 14.63
C GLY A 90 -4.54 -8.09 14.47
N VAL A 91 -4.21 -7.70 13.24
CA VAL A 91 -3.97 -6.30 12.88
C VAL A 91 -5.11 -5.84 11.98
N THR A 92 -5.81 -4.78 12.39
CA THR A 92 -6.80 -4.12 11.54
C THR A 92 -6.13 -3.04 10.71
N ILE A 93 -6.37 -3.06 9.40
CA ILE A 93 -5.78 -2.11 8.46
C ILE A 93 -6.91 -1.42 7.71
N ASN A 94 -6.91 -0.10 7.74
CA ASN A 94 -7.91 0.70 7.05
C ASN A 94 -7.35 1.21 5.72
N ARG A 95 -8.14 1.06 4.66
CA ARG A 95 -7.84 1.57 3.32
C ARG A 95 -9.04 2.34 2.80
N ARG A 96 -8.76 3.32 1.94
CA ARG A 96 -9.76 4.05 1.19
C ARG A 96 -9.59 3.74 -0.29
N VAL A 97 -10.69 3.52 -0.97
CA VAL A 97 -10.71 3.34 -2.42
C VAL A 97 -11.58 4.43 -3.03
N LYS A 98 -11.09 4.99 -4.13
CA LYS A 98 -11.80 6.00 -4.91
C LYS A 98 -12.26 5.36 -6.22
N ASN A 99 -13.55 5.48 -6.52
CA ASN A 99 -14.08 5.13 -7.83
C ASN A 99 -13.64 6.18 -8.87
N VAL A 100 -12.99 5.70 -9.93
CA VAL A 100 -12.55 6.50 -11.09
C VAL A 100 -13.23 6.05 -12.39
N GLY A 101 -14.15 5.09 -12.30
CA GLY A 101 -15.01 4.64 -13.40
C GLY A 101 -16.46 5.08 -13.19
N SER A 102 -17.38 4.30 -13.75
CA SER A 102 -18.82 4.52 -13.57
C SER A 102 -19.28 4.09 -12.17
N PRO A 103 -20.37 4.67 -11.64
CA PRO A 103 -20.96 4.21 -10.38
C PRO A 103 -21.27 2.71 -10.41
N GLY A 104 -20.98 2.02 -9.31
CA GLY A 104 -21.18 0.57 -9.21
C GLY A 104 -20.94 0.04 -7.80
N THR A 105 -21.35 -1.21 -7.57
CA THR A 105 -21.16 -1.94 -6.31
C THR A 105 -20.05 -2.96 -6.48
N TYR A 106 -19.12 -3.01 -5.51
CA TYR A 106 -17.98 -3.93 -5.51
C TYR A 106 -18.10 -4.90 -4.34
N VAL A 107 -17.75 -6.17 -4.57
CA VAL A 107 -17.73 -7.22 -3.54
C VAL A 107 -16.28 -7.62 -3.28
N ALA A 108 -15.86 -7.59 -2.01
CA ALA A 108 -14.53 -8.02 -1.63
C ALA A 108 -14.43 -9.55 -1.66
N HIS A 109 -13.38 -10.08 -2.29
CA HIS A 109 -13.03 -11.50 -2.26
C HIS A 109 -11.67 -11.66 -1.60
N VAL A 110 -11.60 -12.54 -0.59
CA VAL A 110 -10.36 -12.90 0.11
C VAL A 110 -9.98 -14.34 -0.27
N ASN A 111 -8.73 -14.58 -0.64
CA ASN A 111 -8.17 -15.91 -0.88
C ASN A 111 -7.20 -16.22 0.26
N GLY A 112 -7.42 -17.34 0.95
CA GLY A 112 -6.55 -17.86 2.02
C GLY A 112 -5.70 -19.02 1.53
#